data_AF-A0A4Q3MGP5-F1
#
_entry.id   AF-A0A4Q3MGP5-F1
#
_cell.length_a   1.000
_cell.length_b   1.000
_cell.length_c   1.000
_cell.angle_alpha   90.00
_cell.angle_beta   90.00
_cell.angle_gamma   90.00
#
_symmetry.space_group_name_H-M   'P 1'
#
loop_
_entity.id
_entity.type
_entity.pdbx_description
1 polymer ?
#
loop_
_entity_poly.entity_id
_entity_poly.type
_entity_poly.pdbx_seq_one_letter_code
_entity_poly.pdbx_strand_id
1 'polypeptide(L)'
;MSAASKPITGKVGVWVLSCITGPQDLVGQPSETVMPRLHFSSVDMGDSWTKVGEADVTVSLFSEKAMVEHQVATIRKAIVRVKADAQKQATELNQQLQSLLAIEAQP
;
A
#
# COMPACT_ATOMS: atom_id res chain seq x y z
N MET A 1 15.40 29.12 11.27
CA MET A 1 16.58 28.35 10.81
C MET A 1 16.22 26.88 10.85
N SER A 2 15.95 26.25 9.70
CA SER A 2 15.58 24.82 9.65
C SER A 2 16.86 24.00 9.82
N ALA A 3 16.95 23.22 10.90
CA ALA A 3 18.04 22.26 11.06
C ALA A 3 17.96 21.25 9.89
N ALA A 4 19.02 21.16 9.11
CA ALA A 4 19.12 20.14 8.06
C ALA A 4 19.09 18.77 8.75
N SER A 5 18.02 17.98 8.53
CA SER A 5 17.93 16.67 9.16
C SER A 5 19.01 15.78 8.58
N LYS A 6 19.87 15.21 9.42
CA LYS A 6 20.90 14.26 9.00
C LYS A 6 20.24 13.10 8.24
N PRO A 7 20.76 12.69 7.07
CA PRO A 7 20.21 11.54 6.35
C PRO A 7 20.35 10.27 7.17
N ILE A 8 19.34 9.41 7.09
CA ILE A 8 19.34 8.08 7.72
C ILE A 8 19.88 7.09 6.69
N THR A 9 20.95 6.38 7.04
CA THR A 9 21.61 5.41 6.16
C THR A 9 21.60 4.02 6.79
N GLY A 10 21.39 2.99 5.98
CA GLY A 10 21.46 1.60 6.44
C GLY A 10 21.29 0.60 5.31
N LYS A 11 21.23 -0.69 5.66
CA LYS A 11 20.93 -1.78 4.73
C LYS A 11 19.57 -2.38 5.02
N VAL A 12 18.88 -2.78 3.96
CA VAL A 12 17.60 -3.51 4.04
C VAL A 12 17.63 -4.73 3.13
N GLY A 13 16.88 -5.76 3.48
CA GLY A 13 16.63 -6.88 2.59
C GLY A 13 15.73 -6.45 1.43
N VAL A 14 15.99 -7.05 0.26
CA VAL A 14 15.17 -6.91 -0.93
C VAL A 14 14.42 -8.20 -1.17
N TRP A 15 13.11 -8.09 -1.37
CA TRP A 15 12.18 -9.20 -1.37
C TRP A 15 11.23 -9.11 -2.57
N VAL A 16 10.71 -10.26 -3.00
CA VAL A 16 9.63 -10.35 -3.98
C VAL A 16 8.56 -11.33 -3.48
N LEU A 17 7.32 -11.13 -3.93
CA LEU A 17 6.22 -12.01 -3.55
C LEU A 17 6.33 -13.34 -4.31
N SER A 18 6.51 -14.44 -3.57
CA SER A 18 6.87 -15.76 -4.12
C SER A 18 5.79 -16.36 -5.04
N CYS A 19 4.53 -16.02 -4.83
CA CYS A 19 3.42 -16.54 -5.65
C CYS A 19 3.24 -15.82 -7.00
N ILE A 20 3.95 -14.71 -7.22
CA ILE A 20 3.79 -13.88 -8.43
C ILE A 20 5.12 -13.71 -9.17
N THR A 21 6.26 -13.69 -8.48
CA THR A 21 7.57 -13.34 -9.06
C THR A 21 8.59 -14.44 -8.79
N GLY A 22 9.17 -15.00 -9.86
CA GLY A 22 10.25 -15.98 -9.77
C GLY A 22 11.60 -15.44 -10.24
N PRO A 23 12.69 -16.23 -10.14
CA PRO A 23 14.02 -15.79 -10.57
C PRO A 23 14.10 -15.35 -12.04
N GLN A 24 13.33 -15.99 -12.93
CA GLN A 24 13.25 -15.65 -14.36
C GLN A 24 12.71 -14.24 -14.63
N ASP A 25 11.93 -13.69 -13.69
CA ASP A 25 11.37 -12.35 -13.75
C ASP A 25 12.36 -11.27 -13.28
N LEU A 26 13.54 -11.69 -12.79
CA LEU A 26 14.55 -10.83 -12.19
C LEU A 26 15.87 -10.91 -12.95
N VAL A 27 16.33 -12.12 -13.23
CA VAL A 27 17.64 -12.36 -13.85
C VAL A 27 17.59 -12.01 -15.33
N GLY A 28 18.47 -11.10 -15.77
CA GLY A 28 18.57 -10.68 -17.16
C GLY A 28 17.48 -9.72 -17.62
N GLN A 29 16.56 -9.32 -16.73
CA GLN A 29 15.54 -8.32 -17.03
C GLN A 29 16.09 -6.89 -16.85
N PRO A 30 15.59 -5.91 -17.64
CA PRO A 30 15.95 -4.51 -17.45
C PRO A 30 15.57 -4.02 -16.05
N SER A 31 16.42 -3.18 -15.44
CA SER A 31 16.22 -2.69 -14.08
C SER A 31 14.89 -1.96 -13.88
N GLU A 32 14.42 -1.25 -14.90
CA GLU A 32 13.13 -0.52 -14.88
C GLU A 32 11.92 -1.46 -14.73
N THR A 33 12.02 -2.69 -15.25
CA THR A 33 10.97 -3.71 -15.15
C THR A 33 10.98 -4.39 -13.79
N VAL A 34 12.19 -4.58 -13.23
CA VAL A 34 12.39 -5.30 -11.98
C VAL A 34 12.05 -4.42 -10.78
N MET A 35 12.50 -3.15 -10.79
CA MET A 35 12.41 -2.24 -9.65
C MET A 35 10.99 -2.13 -9.03
N PRO A 36 9.90 -2.01 -9.79
CA PRO A 36 8.55 -1.89 -9.23
C PRO A 36 8.06 -3.16 -8.51
N ARG A 37 8.70 -4.30 -8.73
CA ARG A 37 8.37 -5.60 -8.11
C ARG A 37 9.14 -5.83 -6.81
N LEU A 38 10.14 -5.01 -6.52
CA LEU A 38 10.98 -5.15 -5.35
C LEU A 38 10.34 -4.52 -4.12
N HIS A 39 10.38 -5.26 -3.02
CA HIS A 39 9.98 -4.81 -1.71
C HIS A 39 11.21 -4.70 -0.81
N PHE A 40 11.32 -3.59 -0.09
CA PHE A 40 12.47 -3.28 0.74
C PHE A 40 12.04 -3.31 2.21
N SER A 41 12.68 -4.14 3.01
CA SER A 41 12.34 -4.32 4.43
C SER A 41 13.57 -4.63 5.26
N SER A 42 13.70 -4.00 6.42
CA SER A 42 14.72 -4.31 7.42
C SER A 42 14.40 -5.57 8.24
N VAL A 43 13.17 -6.05 8.17
CA VAL A 43 12.71 -7.26 8.86
C VAL A 43 12.44 -8.37 7.85
N ASP A 44 12.50 -9.61 8.33
CA ASP A 44 12.09 -10.78 7.55
C ASP A 44 10.61 -10.67 7.19
N MET A 45 10.28 -10.91 5.91
CA MET A 45 8.91 -10.83 5.40
C MET A 45 8.15 -12.15 5.51
N GLY A 46 8.82 -13.25 5.88
CA GLY A 46 8.22 -14.55 6.10
C GLY A 46 7.85 -15.31 4.83
N ASP A 47 7.05 -16.37 5.01
CA ASP A 47 6.92 -17.50 4.07
C ASP A 47 6.36 -17.17 2.68
N SER A 48 5.64 -16.06 2.53
CA SER A 48 5.09 -15.63 1.23
C SER A 48 6.08 -14.83 0.38
N TRP A 49 7.29 -14.61 0.89
CA TRP A 49 8.30 -13.74 0.30
C TRP A 49 9.62 -14.48 0.12
N THR A 50 10.31 -14.13 -0.96
CA THR A 50 11.67 -14.63 -1.23
C THR A 50 12.64 -13.46 -1.14
N LYS A 51 13.67 -13.58 -0.29
CA LYS A 51 14.78 -12.62 -0.26
C LYS A 51 15.63 -12.80 -1.51
N VAL A 52 15.76 -11.75 -2.30
CA VAL A 52 16.48 -11.76 -3.58
C VAL A 52 17.76 -10.92 -3.56
N GLY A 53 17.98 -10.14 -2.49
CA GLY A 53 19.19 -9.35 -2.33
C GLY A 53 19.16 -8.42 -1.13
N GLU A 54 20.05 -7.43 -1.15
CA GLU A 54 20.17 -6.37 -0.16
C GLU A 54 20.37 -5.04 -0.87
N ALA A 55 19.90 -3.95 -0.24
CA ALA A 55 20.06 -2.61 -0.77
C ALA A 55 20.60 -1.68 0.31
N ASP A 56 21.53 -0.81 -0.08
CA ASP A 56 21.92 0.36 0.69
C ASP A 56 20.83 1.43 0.53
N VAL A 57 20.30 1.91 1.65
CA VAL A 57 19.23 2.91 1.68
C VAL A 57 19.75 4.16 2.35
N THR A 58 19.50 5.30 1.71
CA THR A 58 19.71 6.63 2.29
C THR A 58 18.40 7.40 2.21
N VAL A 59 17.85 7.79 3.35
CA VAL A 59 16.60 8.55 3.44
C VAL A 59 16.89 9.94 3.96
N SER A 60 16.45 10.95 3.21
CA SER A 60 16.34 12.31 3.72
C SER A 60 14.90 12.52 4.18
N LEU A 61 14.71 12.78 5.47
CA LEU A 61 13.38 13.03 6.01
C LEU A 61 12.90 14.41 5.55
N PHE A 62 11.61 14.51 5.27
CA PHE A 62 10.98 15.81 5.10
C PHE A 62 10.92 16.55 6.45
N SER A 63 10.69 17.87 6.40
CA SER A 63 10.38 18.62 7.61
C SER A 63 9.15 18.05 8.32
N GLU A 64 9.08 18.20 9.64
CA GLU A 64 7.93 17.78 10.44
C GLU A 64 6.60 18.30 9.85
N LYS A 65 6.56 19.58 9.48
CA LYS A 65 5.39 20.19 8.85
C LYS A 65 4.97 19.47 7.58
N ALA A 66 5.92 19.18 6.68
CA ALA A 66 5.62 18.48 5.43
C ALA A 66 5.16 17.03 5.68
N MET A 67 5.75 16.33 6.66
CA MET A 67 5.29 15.00 7.06
C MET A 67 3.85 15.03 7.60
N VAL A 68 3.51 16.00 8.44
CA VAL A 68 2.15 16.20 8.95
C VAL A 68 1.18 16.51 7.80
N GLU A 69 1.56 17.37 6.85
CA GLU A 69 0.73 17.66 5.67
C GLU A 69 0.46 16.41 4.82
N HIS A 70 1.46 15.56 4.60
CA HIS A 70 1.29 14.28 3.91
C HIS A 70 0.39 13.31 4.67
N GLN A 71 0.51 13.26 6.00
CA GLN A 71 -0.35 12.44 6.85
C GLN A 71 -1.81 12.93 6.79
N VAL A 72 -2.04 14.24 6.89
CA VAL A 72 -3.37 14.85 6.73
C VAL A 72 -3.96 14.52 5.36
N ALA A 73 -3.18 14.64 4.29
CA ALA A 73 -3.63 14.29 2.94
C ALA A 73 -4.02 12.81 2.84
N THR A 74 -3.26 11.92 3.47
CA THR A 74 -3.53 10.47 3.53
C THR A 74 -4.82 10.18 4.28
N ILE A 75 -5.02 10.79 5.45
CA ILE A 75 -6.24 10.65 6.25
C ILE A 75 -7.45 11.16 5.48
N ARG A 76 -7.34 12.30 4.80
CA ARG A 76 -8.43 12.84 3.96
C ARG A 76 -8.82 11.86 2.84
N LYS A 77 -7.85 11.24 2.16
CA LYS A 77 -8.12 10.19 1.18
C LYS A 77 -8.81 8.98 1.80
N ALA A 78 -8.39 8.56 2.99
CA ALA A 78 -9.01 7.45 3.72
C ALA A 78 -10.48 7.77 4.08
N ILE A 79 -10.78 8.99 4.55
CA ILE A 79 -12.15 9.44 4.83
C ILE A 79 -13.03 9.34 3.58
N VAL A 80 -12.53 9.81 2.43
CA VAL A 80 -13.27 9.73 1.16
C VAL A 80 -13.57 8.27 0.79
N ARG A 81 -12.56 7.39 0.89
CA ARG A 81 -12.74 5.96 0.61
C ARG A 81 -13.80 5.33 1.51
N VAL A 82 -13.71 5.53 2.82
CA VAL A 82 -14.68 4.98 3.78
C VAL A 82 -16.10 5.44 3.51
N LYS A 83 -16.29 6.73 3.16
CA LYS A 83 -17.61 7.24 2.78
C LYS A 83 -18.14 6.59 1.50
N ALA A 84 -17.29 6.40 0.50
CA ALA A 84 -17.68 5.72 -0.74
C ALA A 84 -18.08 4.26 -0.48
N ASP A 85 -17.31 3.54 0.33
CA ASP A 85 -17.60 2.15 0.71
C ASP A 85 -18.93 2.05 1.48
N ALA A 86 -19.14 2.95 2.45
CA ALA A 86 -20.39 3.00 3.22
C ALA A 86 -21.60 3.33 2.34
N GLN A 87 -21.47 4.26 1.41
CA GLN A 87 -22.55 4.60 0.47
C GLN A 87 -22.90 3.43 -0.45
N LYS A 88 -21.88 2.70 -0.92
CA LYS A 88 -22.08 1.47 -1.71
C LYS A 88 -22.87 0.45 -0.90
N GLN A 89 -22.45 0.18 0.33
CA GLN A 89 -23.13 -0.77 1.22
C GLN A 89 -24.57 -0.35 1.55
N ALA A 90 -24.83 0.93 1.82
CA ALA A 90 -26.18 1.45 2.02
C ALA A 90 -27.08 1.25 0.78
N THR A 91 -26.51 1.41 -0.41
CA THR A 91 -27.23 1.20 -1.67
C THR A 91 -27.62 -0.27 -1.84
N GLU A 92 -26.70 -1.19 -1.57
CA GLU A 92 -26.96 -2.65 -1.61
C GLU A 92 -28.05 -3.06 -0.61
N LEU A 93 -27.99 -2.56 0.63
CA LEU A 93 -29.00 -2.83 1.66
C LEU A 93 -30.39 -2.28 1.27
N ASN A 94 -30.46 -1.09 0.68
CA ASN A 94 -31.73 -0.53 0.21
C ASN A 94 -32.33 -1.35 -0.93
N GLN A 95 -31.52 -1.87 -1.85
CA GLN A 95 -32.00 -2.77 -2.91
C GLN A 95 -32.56 -4.07 -2.34
N GLN A 96 -31.88 -4.66 -1.35
CA GLN A 96 -32.37 -5.83 -0.63
C GLN A 96 -33.69 -5.53 0.08
N LEU A 97 -33.79 -4.40 0.80
CA LEU A 97 -35.00 -3.98 1.49
C LEU A 97 -36.19 -3.82 0.54
N GLN A 98 -36.01 -3.11 -0.58
CA GLN A 98 -37.07 -2.93 -1.58
C GLN A 98 -37.51 -4.27 -2.18
N SER A 99 -36.58 -5.20 -2.39
CA SER A 99 -36.90 -6.54 -2.88
C SER A 99 -37.76 -7.32 -1.88
N LEU A 100 -37.46 -7.21 -0.57
CA LEU A 100 -38.24 -7.84 0.49
C LEU A 100 -39.63 -7.20 0.65
N LEU A 101 -39.72 -5.87 0.62
CA LEU A 101 -41.00 -5.16 0.69
C LEU A 101 -41.93 -5.50 -0.48
N ALA A 102 -41.37 -5.70 -1.69
CA ALA A 102 -42.15 -6.12 -2.85
C ALA A 102 -42.76 -7.52 -2.69
N ILE A 103 -42.07 -8.43 -1.97
CA ILE A 103 -42.61 -9.76 -1.63
C ILE A 103 -43.69 -9.64 -0.56
N GLU A 104 -43.44 -8.84 0.49
CA GLU A 104 -44.41 -8.60 1.58
C GLU A 104 -45.73 -8.00 1.05
N ALA A 105 -45.67 -7.18 0.01
CA ALA A 105 -46.83 -6.52 -0.58
C ALA A 105 -47.65 -7.38 -1.57
N GLN A 106 -47.26 -8.63 -1.84
CA GLN A 106 -48.06 -9.55 -2.67
C GLN A 106 -49.22 -10.16 -1.84
N PRO A 107 -50.47 -10.17 -2.38
CA PRO A 107 -51.67 -10.61 -1.66
C PRO A 107 -51.74 -12.12 -1.38
#